data_AF-A0A7Z8QLV1-F1
#
_entry.id   AF-A0A7Z8QLV1-F1
#
_cell.length_a   1.000
_cell.length_b   1.000
_cell.length_c   1.000
_cell.angle_alpha   90.00
_cell.angle_beta   90.00
_cell.angle_gamma   90.00
#
_symmetry.space_group_name_H-M   'P 1'
#
loop_
_entity.id
_entity.type
_entity.pdbx_description
1 polymer ?
#
loop_
_entity_poly.entity_id
_entity_poly.type
_entity_poly.pdbx_seq_one_letter_code
_entity_poly.pdbx_strand_id
1 'polypeptide(L)'
;MPKTSFRKNSDSPLIQGEIIGLPEYNAQRVRFDFKVTDTSVPLPDKLRLSWYYPKQEVTAGQSWQFFVKLKQPHGTFNPGGFDYEKWLFIRQVGATGYIRRVGEASLLDTKTFWSSISVLRQRLGDILSGQDISSTEVSQLLSS
;
A
#
# COMPACT_ATOMS: atom_id res chain seq x y z
N MET A 1 -25.08 -24.47 30.51
CA MET A 1 -24.81 -23.99 29.13
C MET A 1 -24.81 -22.46 29.13
N PRO A 2 -23.72 -21.78 28.75
CA PRO A 2 -23.71 -20.33 28.56
C PRO A 2 -24.41 -19.94 27.25
N LYS A 3 -25.08 -18.79 27.21
CA LYS A 3 -25.77 -18.30 26.00
C LYS A 3 -24.79 -17.62 25.04
N THR A 4 -24.78 -18.02 23.77
CA THR A 4 -23.96 -17.40 22.71
C THR A 4 -24.43 -15.98 22.42
N SER A 5 -23.74 -14.97 22.97
CA SER A 5 -24.06 -13.55 22.74
C SER A 5 -23.28 -12.99 21.55
N PHE A 6 -23.80 -13.19 20.34
CA PHE A 6 -23.32 -12.47 19.15
C PHE A 6 -23.74 -10.99 19.22
N ARG A 7 -22.94 -10.16 19.92
CA ARG A 7 -23.15 -8.70 20.00
C ARG A 7 -21.86 -7.87 19.97
N LYS A 8 -21.37 -7.62 18.75
CA LYS A 8 -21.16 -6.25 18.26
C LYS A 8 -20.91 -6.25 16.76
N ASN A 9 -21.69 -5.47 16.02
CA ASN A 9 -21.33 -5.11 14.66
C ASN A 9 -20.12 -4.15 14.75
N SER A 10 -19.03 -4.43 14.06
CA SER A 10 -17.76 -3.73 14.23
C SER A 10 -17.73 -2.42 13.45
N ASP A 11 -18.17 -1.33 14.09
CA ASP A 11 -18.14 0.07 13.62
C ASP A 11 -16.78 0.56 13.07
N SER A 12 -15.72 -0.20 13.33
CA SER A 12 -14.42 -0.12 12.67
C SER A 12 -13.83 -1.53 12.62
N PRO A 13 -13.82 -2.24 11.48
CA PRO A 13 -13.16 -3.52 11.36
C PRO A 13 -11.64 -3.41 11.59
N LEU A 14 -11.06 -4.50 12.06
CA LEU A 14 -9.62 -4.70 12.13
C LEU A 14 -9.12 -5.21 10.78
N ILE A 15 -8.06 -4.60 10.26
CA ILE A 15 -7.37 -4.99 9.03
C ILE A 15 -5.87 -5.08 9.28
N GLN A 16 -5.20 -5.97 8.55
CA GLN A 16 -3.74 -6.01 8.42
C GLN A 16 -3.34 -5.84 6.96
N GLY A 17 -2.15 -5.33 6.70
CA GLY A 17 -1.72 -5.02 5.33
C GLY A 17 -0.44 -4.19 5.26
N GLU A 18 -0.06 -3.83 4.04
CA GLU A 18 1.17 -3.12 3.70
C GLU A 18 0.88 -1.68 3.23
N ILE A 19 1.67 -0.70 3.69
CA ILE A 19 1.62 0.67 3.18
C ILE A 19 2.34 0.71 1.82
N ILE A 20 1.59 0.92 0.74
CA ILE A 20 2.10 0.88 -0.63
C ILE A 20 2.18 2.27 -1.26
N GLY A 21 3.27 2.54 -1.98
CA GLY A 21 3.56 3.87 -2.50
C GLY A 21 3.93 4.89 -1.40
N LEU A 22 4.21 6.13 -1.81
CA LEU A 22 4.68 7.18 -0.90
C LEU A 22 3.52 7.79 -0.08
N PRO A 23 3.62 7.88 1.25
CA PRO A 23 2.65 8.58 2.08
C PRO A 23 2.63 10.10 1.86
N GLU A 24 1.44 10.67 1.66
CA GLU A 24 1.17 12.10 1.54
C GLU A 24 1.00 12.72 2.94
N TYR A 25 2.03 13.38 3.44
CA TYR A 25 1.98 14.11 4.71
C TYR A 25 1.38 15.52 4.57
N ASN A 26 0.65 15.96 5.60
CA ASN A 26 0.32 17.37 5.83
C ASN A 26 0.32 17.67 7.34
N ALA A 27 0.09 18.95 7.70
CA ALA A 27 0.19 19.45 9.08
C ALA A 27 -0.70 18.77 10.15
N GLN A 28 -1.67 17.93 9.78
CA GLN A 28 -2.60 17.28 10.72
C GLN A 28 -2.85 15.79 10.43
N ARG A 29 -2.46 15.29 9.25
CA ARG A 29 -2.64 13.88 8.86
C ARG A 29 -1.59 13.44 7.86
N VAL A 30 -1.37 12.14 7.82
CA VAL A 30 -0.76 11.44 6.69
C VAL A 30 -1.84 10.65 5.95
N ARG A 31 -1.74 10.56 4.62
CA ARG A 31 -2.61 9.73 3.78
C ARG A 31 -1.76 8.78 2.95
N PHE A 32 -2.17 7.53 2.82
CA PHE A 32 -1.43 6.53 2.04
C PHE A 32 -2.37 5.54 1.35
N ASP A 33 -1.86 4.87 0.33
CA ASP A 33 -2.49 3.67 -0.21
C ASP A 33 -2.08 2.48 0.67
N PHE A 34 -3.02 1.58 0.96
CA PHE A 34 -2.84 0.44 1.86
C PHE A 34 -3.34 -0.82 1.14
N LYS A 35 -2.46 -1.81 1.00
CA LYS A 35 -2.80 -3.13 0.46
C LYS A 35 -3.23 -4.02 1.61
N VAL A 36 -4.47 -4.50 1.60
CA VAL A 36 -4.99 -5.44 2.60
C VAL A 36 -4.36 -6.81 2.39
N THR A 37 -3.93 -7.44 3.47
CA THR A 37 -3.37 -8.81 3.49
C THR A 37 -4.22 -9.75 4.34
N ASP A 38 -4.81 -9.26 5.44
CA ASP A 38 -5.79 -9.99 6.26
C ASP A 38 -6.90 -9.05 6.74
N THR A 39 -8.12 -9.57 6.85
CA THR A 39 -9.28 -8.82 7.33
C THR A 39 -10.42 -9.73 7.79
N SER A 40 -11.16 -9.23 8.79
CA SER A 40 -12.34 -9.88 9.38
C SER A 40 -13.65 -9.67 8.60
N VAL A 41 -13.63 -8.89 7.50
CA VAL A 41 -14.81 -8.54 6.69
C VAL A 41 -14.42 -8.41 5.21
N PRO A 42 -15.32 -8.66 4.24
CA PRO A 42 -15.00 -8.52 2.82
C PRO A 42 -14.69 -7.06 2.46
N LEU A 43 -13.45 -6.81 2.01
CA LEU A 43 -12.93 -5.50 1.61
C LEU A 43 -12.17 -5.59 0.28
N PRO A 44 -12.07 -4.49 -0.48
CA PRO A 44 -11.17 -4.42 -1.63
C PRO A 44 -9.69 -4.51 -1.21
N ASP A 45 -8.89 -5.21 -2.01
CA ASP A 45 -7.44 -5.42 -1.84
C ASP A 45 -6.65 -4.14 -1.58
N LYS A 46 -7.14 -3.00 -2.08
CA LYS A 46 -6.47 -1.70 -1.99
C LYS A 46 -7.41 -0.61 -1.48
N LEU A 47 -6.99 0.00 -0.38
CA LEU A 47 -7.68 1.09 0.32
C LEU A 47 -6.85 2.37 0.27
N ARG A 48 -7.48 3.54 0.39
CA ARG A 48 -6.79 4.81 0.64
C ARG A 48 -7.17 5.36 2.01
N LEU A 49 -6.21 5.31 2.94
CA LEU A 49 -6.43 5.60 4.35
C LEU A 49 -5.84 6.96 4.74
N SER A 50 -6.44 7.60 5.75
CA SER A 50 -5.92 8.81 6.40
C SER A 50 -5.72 8.58 7.89
N TRP A 51 -4.52 8.83 8.39
CA TRP A 51 -4.18 8.81 9.81
C TRP A 51 -4.01 10.25 10.29
N TYR A 52 -4.93 10.70 11.16
CA TYR A 52 -4.85 12.01 11.80
C TYR A 52 -3.96 11.96 13.04
N TYR A 53 -3.09 12.96 13.20
CA TYR A 53 -2.12 13.08 14.31
C TYR A 53 -1.38 11.76 14.61
N PRO A 54 -0.67 11.18 13.62
CA PRO A 54 0.11 9.96 13.82
C PRO A 54 1.21 10.20 14.86
N LYS A 55 1.38 9.25 15.80
CA LYS A 55 2.45 9.30 16.82
C LYS A 55 3.80 8.78 16.31
N GLN A 56 3.80 8.13 15.15
CA GLN A 56 4.96 7.51 14.52
C GLN A 56 4.87 7.76 13.01
N GLU A 57 6.01 8.01 12.37
CA GLU A 57 6.06 8.14 10.92
C GLU A 57 5.77 6.81 10.22
N VAL A 58 4.82 6.84 9.29
CA VAL A 58 4.57 5.76 8.35
C VAL A 58 5.48 5.90 7.13
N THR A 59 6.02 4.78 6.67
CA THR A 59 6.85 4.68 5.47
C THR A 59 6.39 3.55 4.56
N ALA A 60 6.71 3.66 3.27
CA ALA A 60 6.36 2.64 2.29
C ALA A 60 7.01 1.28 2.62
N GLY A 61 6.26 0.19 2.42
CA GLY A 61 6.65 -1.19 2.71
C GLY A 61 6.48 -1.64 4.16
N GLN A 62 6.10 -0.75 5.09
CA GLN A 62 5.74 -1.16 6.45
C GLN A 62 4.43 -1.96 6.45
N SER A 63 4.42 -3.08 7.17
CA SER A 63 3.21 -3.86 7.46
C SER A 63 2.59 -3.39 8.76
N TRP A 64 1.30 -3.06 8.74
CA TRP A 64 0.56 -2.50 9.87
C TRP A 64 -0.75 -3.23 10.13
N GLN A 65 -1.20 -3.16 11.38
CA GLN A 65 -2.55 -3.52 11.81
C GLN A 65 -3.29 -2.25 12.26
N PHE A 66 -4.48 -2.02 11.70
CA PHE A 66 -5.30 -0.84 11.96
C PHE A 66 -6.78 -1.19 12.18
N PHE A 67 -7.42 -0.51 13.13
CA PHE A 67 -8.88 -0.37 13.11
C PHE A 67 -9.24 0.78 12.17
N VAL A 68 -10.08 0.53 11.16
CA VAL A 68 -10.44 1.56 10.17
C VAL A 68 -11.93 1.87 10.18
N LYS A 69 -12.31 3.15 10.03
CA LYS A 69 -13.65 3.52 9.58
C LYS A 69 -13.56 3.88 8.09
N LEU A 70 -13.98 2.94 7.26
CA LEU A 70 -14.13 3.17 5.83
C LEU A 70 -15.38 4.00 5.57
N LYS A 71 -15.35 4.79 4.48
CA LYS A 71 -16.55 5.25 3.81
C LYS A 71 -16.98 4.16 2.82
N GLN A 72 -18.28 3.99 2.62
CA GLN A 72 -18.74 3.20 1.47
C GLN A 72 -18.15 3.82 0.20
N PRO A 73 -17.59 3.04 -0.74
CA PRO A 73 -17.44 3.54 -2.10
C PRO A 73 -18.84 3.91 -2.59
N HIS A 74 -19.00 5.11 -3.15
CA HIS A 74 -20.30 5.53 -3.69
C HIS A 74 -20.63 4.63 -4.88
N GLY A 75 -21.57 3.72 -4.70
CA GLY A 75 -21.89 2.62 -5.63
C GLY A 75 -22.61 3.06 -6.91
N THR A 76 -22.40 4.29 -7.35
CA THR A 76 -23.02 4.90 -8.52
C THR A 76 -21.91 5.47 -9.40
N PHE A 77 -21.51 4.69 -10.41
CA PHE A 77 -20.66 5.13 -11.51
C PHE A 77 -21.33 6.31 -12.22
N ASN A 78 -21.00 7.55 -11.84
CA ASN A 78 -21.73 8.74 -12.25
C ASN A 78 -21.19 9.26 -13.59
N PRO A 79 -21.93 9.17 -14.72
CA PRO A 79 -21.45 9.54 -16.04
C PRO A 79 -21.43 11.08 -16.24
N GLY A 80 -20.56 11.75 -15.48
CA GLY A 80 -20.39 13.19 -15.45
C GLY A 80 -19.45 13.70 -14.33
N GLY A 81 -19.36 12.98 -13.20
CA GLY A 81 -18.55 13.34 -12.02
C GLY A 81 -17.06 12.99 -12.16
N PHE A 82 -16.40 13.53 -13.18
CA PHE A 82 -15.26 12.86 -13.82
C PHE A 82 -14.02 12.60 -12.94
N ASP A 83 -13.33 13.64 -12.46
CA ASP A 83 -11.88 13.52 -12.23
C ASP A 83 -11.46 12.70 -11.00
N TYR A 84 -12.12 12.89 -9.85
CA TYR A 84 -11.70 12.21 -8.61
C TYR A 84 -12.06 10.71 -8.61
N GLU A 85 -13.21 10.35 -9.18
CA GLU A 85 -13.66 8.95 -9.27
C GLU A 85 -12.85 8.17 -10.32
N LYS A 86 -12.55 8.78 -11.48
CA LYS A 86 -11.58 8.23 -12.45
C LYS A 86 -10.22 7.99 -11.79
N TRP A 87 -9.71 8.94 -11.01
CA TRP A 87 -8.39 8.83 -10.39
C TRP A 87 -8.30 7.67 -9.39
N LEU A 88 -9.36 7.45 -8.60
CA LEU A 88 -9.47 6.28 -7.70
C LEU A 88 -9.55 4.97 -8.48
N PHE A 89 -10.38 4.91 -9.53
CA PHE A 89 -10.55 3.74 -10.40
C PHE A 89 -9.25 3.35 -11.11
N ILE A 90 -8.57 4.31 -11.75
CA ILE A 90 -7.28 4.11 -12.44
C ILE A 90 -6.18 3.62 -11.47
N ARG A 91 -6.24 4.03 -10.20
CA ARG A 91 -5.32 3.55 -9.14
C ARG A 91 -5.79 2.28 -8.43
N GLN A 92 -6.87 1.63 -8.88
CA GLN A 92 -7.47 0.43 -8.27
C GLN A 92 -7.84 0.61 -6.79
N VAL A 93 -8.15 1.84 -6.34
CA VAL A 93 -8.51 2.13 -4.94
C VAL A 93 -10.00 1.84 -4.74
N GLY A 94 -10.32 0.66 -4.20
CA GLY A 94 -11.70 0.20 -4.05
C GLY A 94 -12.50 0.87 -2.93
N ALA A 95 -11.85 1.45 -1.92
CA ALA A 95 -12.51 2.27 -0.91
C ALA A 95 -11.57 3.30 -0.26
N THR A 96 -12.16 4.33 0.37
CA THR A 96 -11.42 5.34 1.15
C THR A 96 -11.83 5.31 2.62
N GLY A 97 -10.93 5.68 3.52
CA GLY A 97 -11.21 5.62 4.95
C GLY A 97 -10.23 6.38 5.82
N TYR A 98 -10.39 6.23 7.13
CA TYR A 98 -9.50 6.82 8.13
C TYR A 98 -9.34 5.90 9.34
N ILE A 99 -8.19 6.03 9.98
CA ILE A 99 -7.82 5.18 11.12
C ILE A 99 -8.62 5.62 12.36
N ARG A 100 -9.15 4.62 13.07
CA ARG A 100 -9.80 4.74 14.37
C ARG A 100 -8.90 4.08 15.42
N ARG A 101 -9.12 4.40 16.70
CA ARG A 101 -8.35 3.86 17.82
C ARG A 101 -6.83 4.03 17.60
N VAL A 102 -6.38 5.27 17.43
CA VAL A 102 -4.98 5.61 17.09
C VAL A 102 -3.94 5.03 18.07
N GLY A 103 -4.31 4.77 19.33
CA GLY A 103 -3.45 4.09 20.31
C GLY A 103 -3.44 2.55 20.23
N GLU A 104 -4.25 1.94 19.36
CA GLU A 104 -4.33 0.49 19.10
C GLU A 104 -3.78 0.13 17.70
N ALA A 105 -3.16 1.09 17.00
CA ALA A 105 -2.42 0.85 15.76
C ALA A 105 -1.11 0.11 16.08
N SER A 106 -0.82 -0.98 15.38
CA SER A 106 0.38 -1.80 15.62
C SER A 106 1.20 -1.98 14.35
N LEU A 107 2.50 -1.74 14.45
CA LEU A 107 3.49 -2.01 13.41
C LEU A 107 3.88 -3.49 13.49
N LEU A 108 3.63 -4.25 12.42
CA LEU A 108 3.88 -5.70 12.36
C LEU A 108 5.25 -6.03 11.78
N ASP A 109 5.68 -5.26 10.77
CA ASP A 109 6.96 -5.48 10.07
C ASP A 109 7.45 -4.17 9.43
N THR A 110 8.77 -3.98 9.37
CA THR A 110 9.42 -2.81 8.79
C THR A 110 10.25 -3.20 7.58
N LYS A 111 9.58 -3.72 6.54
CA LYS A 111 10.16 -3.89 5.20
C LYS A 111 10.25 -2.54 4.49
N THR A 112 11.11 -1.65 4.99
CA THR A 112 11.38 -0.34 4.41
C THR A 112 11.55 -0.42 2.90
N PHE A 113 10.77 0.32 2.11
CA PHE A 113 10.79 0.30 0.64
C PHE A 113 12.19 0.37 0.00
N TRP A 114 13.15 1.03 0.67
CA TRP A 114 14.56 1.05 0.31
C TRP A 114 15.26 -0.33 0.29
N SER A 115 14.88 -1.29 1.15
CA SER A 115 15.42 -2.65 1.10
C SER A 115 14.86 -3.44 -0.07
N SER A 116 13.56 -3.30 -0.37
CA SER A 116 12.93 -3.86 -1.58
C SER A 116 13.55 -3.30 -2.87
N ILE A 117 13.82 -1.98 -2.92
CA ILE A 117 14.59 -1.36 -4.01
C ILE A 117 16.03 -1.88 -4.04
N SER A 118 16.68 -2.10 -2.91
CA SER A 118 18.07 -2.60 -2.87
C SER A 118 18.17 -4.04 -3.37
N VAL A 119 17.22 -4.92 -3.04
CA VAL A 119 17.12 -6.28 -3.59
C VAL A 119 16.84 -6.25 -5.10
N LEU A 120 15.97 -5.34 -5.57
CA LEU A 120 15.70 -5.17 -6.99
C LEU A 120 16.93 -4.61 -7.75
N ARG A 121 17.63 -3.64 -7.15
CA ARG A 121 18.90 -3.09 -7.67
C ARG A 121 19.97 -4.17 -7.74
N GLN A 122 20.08 -5.03 -6.73
CA GLN A 122 21.06 -6.11 -6.75
C GLN A 122 20.77 -7.08 -7.88
N ARG A 123 19.51 -7.52 -8.06
CA ARG A 123 19.11 -8.34 -9.21
C ARG A 123 19.37 -7.68 -10.57
N LEU A 124 19.21 -6.36 -10.69
CA LEU A 124 19.57 -5.62 -11.91
C LEU A 124 21.10 -5.55 -12.10
N GLY A 125 21.86 -5.44 -11.02
CA GLY A 125 23.33 -5.56 -11.03
C GLY A 125 23.76 -6.95 -11.48
N ASP A 126 23.20 -8.01 -10.90
CA ASP A 126 23.49 -9.40 -11.24
C ASP A 126 23.18 -9.69 -12.73
N ILE A 127 22.11 -9.12 -13.28
CA ILE A 127 21.75 -9.23 -14.71
C ILE A 127 22.76 -8.49 -15.60
N LEU A 128 23.21 -7.29 -15.21
CA LEU A 128 24.19 -6.52 -15.97
C LEU A 128 25.61 -7.11 -15.89
N SER A 129 25.99 -7.68 -14.74
CA SER A 129 27.22 -8.46 -14.56
C SER A 129 27.15 -9.85 -15.20
N GLY A 130 25.96 -10.30 -15.62
CA GLY A 130 25.75 -11.55 -16.35
C GLY A 130 25.93 -11.44 -17.87
N GLN A 131 26.28 -10.27 -18.40
CA GLN A 131 26.63 -10.09 -19.81
C GLN A 131 27.99 -9.40 -19.97
N ASP A 132 29.06 -10.20 -19.91
CA ASP A 132 30.30 -9.92 -20.63
C ASP A 132 30.01 -9.91 -22.14
N ILE A 133 29.60 -8.75 -22.68
CA ILE A 133 29.57 -8.52 -24.12
C ILE A 133 31.02 -8.28 -24.55
N SER A 134 31.71 -9.38 -24.90
CA SER A 134 33.10 -9.41 -25.32
C SER A 134 33.42 -8.32 -26.34
N SER A 135 34.24 -7.34 -25.95
CA SER A 135 34.70 -6.22 -26.80
C SER A 135 35.71 -6.62 -27.88
N THR A 136 35.70 -7.89 -28.30
CA THR A 136 36.72 -8.54 -29.11
C THR A 136 36.43 -8.48 -30.61
N GLU A 137 35.16 -8.54 -31.03
CA GLU A 137 34.79 -8.73 -32.44
C GLU A 137 34.86 -7.45 -33.29
N VAL A 138 34.70 -6.26 -32.69
CA VAL A 138 34.64 -4.98 -33.43
C VAL A 138 35.97 -4.64 -34.12
N SER A 139 37.10 -5.11 -33.57
CA SER A 139 38.44 -4.76 -34.06
C SER A 139 38.87 -5.48 -35.35
N GLN A 140 38.14 -6.49 -35.82
CA GLN A 140 38.53 -7.26 -37.02
C GLN A 140 37.87 -6.78 -38.33
N LEU A 141 36.92 -5.84 -38.28
CA LEU A 141 36.19 -5.35 -39.47
C LEU A 141 36.71 -4.00 -40.02
N LEU A 142 37.89 -3.54 -39.56
CA LEU A 142 38.52 -2.29 -40.00
C LEU A 142 39.97 -2.47 -40.49
N SER A 143 40.36 -3.69 -40.88
CA SER A 143 41.71 -4.02 -41.32
C SER A 143 41.75 -4.93 -42.56
N SER A 144 41.07 -4.52 -43.64
CA SER A 144 41.14 -5.11 -44.99
C SER A 144 40.79 -4.06 -46.03
#